data_AF-Q14406-F1
#
_entry.id   AF-Q14406-F1
#
_cell.length_a   1.000
_cell.length_b   1.000
_cell.length_c   1.000
_cell.angle_alpha   90.00
_cell.angle_beta   90.00
_cell.angle_gamma   90.00
#
_symmetry.space_group_name_H-M   'P 1'
#
loop_
_entity.id
_entity.type
_entity.pdbx_description
1 polymer ?
#
loop_
_entity_poly.entity_id
_entity_poly.type
_entity_poly.pdbx_seq_one_letter_code
_entity_poly.pdbx_strand_id
1 'polypeptide(L)'
;MAAGSRTSLLLAFALLCLPWLQEAGAVQTVPLSRLFKEAMLQAHRAHQLAIDTYQEFISSWGMEAYITKEQKYSFLHDSQTSFCFSDSIPTSSNMEETQQKSNLELLHISLLLIESRLEPVRFLRSTFTNNLVYDTSDSDDYHLLKDLEEGIQMLMGRLEDGSHLTGQTLKQTYSKFDTNSHNHDALLKNYGLLHCFRKDMDKVETFLRMVQCRSVEGSCGF
;
A
#
# COMPACT_ATOMS: atom_id res chain seq x y z
N MET A 1 42.29 -36.38 -32.20
CA MET A 1 41.56 -36.60 -30.94
C MET A 1 41.72 -35.36 -30.06
N ALA A 2 40.80 -34.39 -30.09
CA ALA A 2 40.96 -33.11 -29.38
C ALA A 2 39.69 -32.67 -28.60
N ALA A 3 38.72 -33.58 -28.42
CA ALA A 3 37.46 -33.28 -27.75
C ALA A 3 37.53 -33.30 -26.21
N GLY A 4 38.61 -33.82 -25.61
CA GLY A 4 38.72 -34.01 -24.15
C GLY A 4 39.09 -32.77 -23.33
N SER A 5 39.56 -31.69 -23.97
CA SER A 5 40.01 -30.49 -23.25
C SER A 5 38.84 -29.59 -22.82
N ARG A 6 37.83 -29.41 -23.68
CA ARG A 6 36.68 -28.53 -23.41
C ARG A 6 35.75 -29.08 -22.33
N THR A 7 35.51 -30.39 -22.34
CA THR A 7 34.69 -31.06 -21.32
C THR A 7 35.34 -31.03 -19.94
N SER A 8 36.67 -31.15 -19.88
CA SER A 8 37.43 -31.05 -18.61
C SER A 8 37.36 -29.63 -18.01
N LEU A 9 37.43 -28.60 -18.86
CA LEU A 9 37.29 -27.19 -18.45
C LEU A 9 35.89 -26.86 -17.90
N LEU A 10 34.83 -27.36 -18.54
CA LEU A 10 33.45 -27.17 -18.06
C LEU A 10 33.19 -27.88 -16.73
N LEU A 11 33.72 -29.10 -16.57
CA LEU A 11 33.66 -29.82 -15.29
C LEU A 11 34.42 -29.09 -14.18
N ALA A 12 35.61 -28.57 -14.48
CA ALA A 12 36.38 -27.78 -13.52
C ALA A 12 35.63 -26.50 -13.10
N PHE A 13 35.00 -25.81 -14.04
CA PHE A 13 34.18 -24.62 -13.74
C PHE A 13 32.95 -24.97 -12.91
N ALA A 14 32.22 -26.04 -13.24
CA ALA A 14 31.08 -26.51 -12.45
C ALA A 14 31.48 -26.88 -11.01
N LEU A 15 32.59 -27.59 -10.83
CA LEU A 15 33.15 -27.94 -9.52
C LEU A 15 33.62 -26.72 -8.73
N LEU A 16 34.19 -25.72 -9.39
CA LEU A 16 34.57 -24.44 -8.77
C LEU A 16 33.34 -23.61 -8.36
N CYS A 17 32.24 -23.70 -9.10
CA CYS A 17 30.99 -22.98 -8.80
C CYS A 17 30.10 -23.69 -7.77
N LEU A 18 30.27 -25.00 -7.55
CA LEU A 18 29.48 -25.80 -6.61
C LEU A 18 29.49 -25.27 -5.16
N PRO A 19 30.65 -24.88 -4.57
CA PRO A 19 30.69 -24.26 -3.24
C PRO A 19 29.94 -22.93 -3.20
N TRP A 20 30.10 -22.09 -4.22
CA TRP A 20 29.43 -20.80 -4.33
C TRP A 20 27.91 -20.94 -4.51
N LEU A 21 27.46 -22.01 -5.18
CA LEU A 21 26.04 -22.36 -5.28
C LEU A 21 25.47 -22.83 -3.93
N GLN A 22 26.27 -23.47 -3.10
CA GLN A 22 25.86 -23.90 -1.76
C GLN A 22 25.82 -22.72 -0.77
N GLU A 23 26.74 -21.77 -0.89
CA GLU A 23 26.67 -20.47 -0.20
C GLU A 23 25.49 -19.62 -0.70
N ALA A 24 25.18 -19.64 -2.00
CA ALA A 24 23.99 -18.99 -2.56
C ALA A 24 22.68 -19.70 -2.16
N GLY A 25 22.74 -20.99 -1.85
CA GLY A 25 21.62 -21.75 -1.26
C GLY A 25 21.38 -21.44 0.22
N ALA A 26 22.34 -20.78 0.88
CA ALA A 26 22.24 -20.30 2.26
C ALA A 26 21.95 -18.79 2.32
N VAL A 27 21.14 -18.26 1.39
CA VAL A 27 20.54 -16.93 1.53
C VAL A 27 19.80 -16.93 2.86
N GLN A 28 20.32 -16.19 3.85
CA GLN A 28 19.62 -15.96 5.11
C GLN A 28 18.27 -15.35 4.76
N THR A 29 17.22 -16.17 4.77
CA THR A 29 15.87 -15.68 4.54
C THR A 29 15.58 -14.67 5.64
N VAL A 30 15.28 -13.43 5.27
CA VAL A 30 14.95 -12.39 6.23
C VAL A 30 13.84 -12.91 7.15
N PRO A 31 14.00 -12.86 8.48
CA PRO A 31 12.97 -13.33 9.41
C PRO A 31 11.64 -12.63 9.15
N LEU A 32 10.53 -13.36 9.22
CA LEU A 32 9.18 -12.82 8.99
C LEU A 32 8.88 -11.61 9.90
N SER A 33 9.39 -11.63 11.13
CA SER A 33 9.31 -10.52 12.08
C SER A 33 9.98 -9.23 11.58
N ARG A 34 11.11 -9.33 10.87
CA ARG A 34 11.78 -8.17 10.26
C ARG A 34 11.01 -7.64 9.06
N LEU A 35 10.44 -8.51 8.24
CA LEU A 35 9.59 -8.11 7.11
C LEU A 35 8.36 -7.34 7.60
N PHE A 36 7.66 -7.87 8.60
CA PHE A 36 6.53 -7.15 9.20
C PHE A 36 6.94 -5.84 9.84
N LYS A 37 8.09 -5.77 10.52
CA LYS A 37 8.57 -4.52 11.13
C LYS A 37 8.76 -3.41 10.08
N GLU A 38 9.35 -3.76 8.93
CA GLU A 38 9.57 -2.79 7.85
C GLU A 38 8.25 -2.39 7.17
N ALA A 39 7.40 -3.37 6.81
CA ALA A 39 6.10 -3.09 6.22
C ALA A 39 5.19 -2.26 7.13
N MET A 40 5.19 -2.53 8.45
CA MET A 40 4.44 -1.74 9.43
C MET A 40 4.97 -0.31 9.56
N LEU A 41 6.29 -0.12 9.51
CA LEU A 41 6.88 1.22 9.53
C LEU A 41 6.44 2.03 8.29
N GLN A 42 6.43 1.41 7.12
CA GLN A 42 5.99 2.03 5.87
C GLN A 42 4.48 2.30 5.87
N ALA A 43 3.66 1.36 6.35
CA ALA A 43 2.21 1.54 6.49
C ALA A 43 1.86 2.70 7.43
N HIS A 44 2.55 2.78 8.58
CA HIS A 44 2.37 3.88 9.53
C HIS A 44 2.74 5.22 8.89
N ARG A 45 3.88 5.30 8.18
CA ARG A 45 4.27 6.52 7.45
C ARG A 45 3.26 6.90 6.37
N ALA A 46 2.76 5.93 5.61
CA ALA A 46 1.76 6.18 4.56
C ALA A 46 0.44 6.69 5.15
N HIS A 47 0.03 6.16 6.31
CA HIS A 47 -1.15 6.65 7.02
C HIS A 47 -0.94 8.08 7.54
N GLN A 48 0.21 8.40 8.14
CA GLN A 48 0.54 9.77 8.55
C GLN A 48 0.52 10.74 7.37
N LEU A 49 1.17 10.39 6.26
CA LEU A 49 1.12 11.18 5.02
C LEU A 49 -0.33 11.47 4.58
N ALA A 50 -1.21 10.46 4.63
CA ALA A 50 -2.60 10.62 4.26
C ALA A 50 -3.40 11.51 5.23
N ILE A 51 -3.09 11.45 6.53
CA ILE A 51 -3.66 12.34 7.55
C ILE A 51 -3.21 13.78 7.30
N ASP A 52 -1.90 14.00 7.18
CA ASP A 52 -1.29 15.32 7.04
C ASP A 52 -1.79 16.00 5.77
N THR A 53 -1.81 15.28 4.64
CA THR A 53 -2.30 15.82 3.37
C THR A 53 -3.80 16.17 3.43
N TYR A 54 -4.61 15.34 4.10
CA TYR A 54 -6.04 15.63 4.28
C TYR A 54 -6.27 16.87 5.16
N GLN A 55 -5.51 17.02 6.24
CA GLN A 55 -5.59 18.18 7.13
C GLN A 55 -5.08 19.46 6.47
N GLU A 56 -3.97 19.38 5.73
CA GLU A 56 -3.42 20.50 4.96
C GLU A 56 -4.42 20.98 3.90
N PHE A 57 -5.07 20.05 3.19
CA PHE A 57 -6.11 20.41 2.23
C PHE A 57 -7.29 21.13 2.89
N ILE A 58 -7.81 20.57 3.98
CA ILE A 58 -8.93 21.19 4.71
C ILE A 58 -8.56 22.60 5.18
N SER A 59 -7.35 22.78 5.69
CA SER A 59 -6.86 24.05 6.21
C SER A 59 -6.60 25.07 5.09
N SER A 60 -5.93 24.66 4.03
CA SER A 60 -5.51 25.53 2.91
C SER A 60 -6.70 26.04 2.09
N TRP A 61 -7.71 25.21 1.89
CA TRP A 61 -8.90 25.56 1.11
C TRP A 61 -10.07 26.06 1.98
N GLY A 62 -9.87 26.18 3.30
CA GLY A 62 -10.90 26.60 4.23
C GLY A 62 -12.13 25.69 4.22
N MET A 63 -11.95 24.39 3.93
CA MET A 63 -13.07 23.46 3.75
C MET A 63 -13.89 23.29 5.04
N GLU A 64 -13.33 23.59 6.21
CA GLU A 64 -14.08 23.64 7.48
C GLU A 64 -15.20 24.68 7.46
N ALA A 65 -15.00 25.79 6.75
CA ALA A 65 -16.00 26.85 6.58
C ALA A 65 -16.90 26.61 5.36
N TYR A 66 -16.40 25.93 4.32
CA TYR A 66 -17.12 25.72 3.06
C TYR A 66 -18.05 24.51 3.06
N ILE A 67 -17.75 23.44 3.81
CA ILE A 67 -18.58 22.24 3.86
C ILE A 67 -19.49 22.34 5.10
N THR A 68 -20.80 22.57 4.90
CA THR A 68 -21.74 22.48 6.03
C THR A 68 -21.72 21.08 6.63
N LYS A 69 -22.09 20.90 7.90
CA LYS A 69 -22.19 19.56 8.49
C LYS A 69 -23.05 18.65 7.60
N GLU A 70 -24.14 19.17 7.05
CA GLU A 70 -25.03 18.45 6.14
C GLU A 70 -24.34 18.05 4.84
N GLN A 71 -23.53 18.91 4.23
CA GLN A 71 -22.74 18.57 3.04
C GLN A 71 -21.65 17.54 3.35
N LYS A 72 -21.06 17.59 4.54
CA LYS A 72 -20.09 16.58 4.99
C LYS A 72 -20.80 15.23 5.18
N TYR A 73 -21.96 15.22 5.83
CA TYR A 73 -22.77 14.01 6.00
C TYR A 73 -23.27 13.47 4.67
N SER A 74 -23.77 14.32 3.77
CA SER A 74 -24.24 13.89 2.45
C SER A 74 -23.07 13.39 1.62
N PHE A 75 -21.94 14.08 1.58
CA PHE A 75 -20.80 13.63 0.78
C PHE A 75 -20.23 12.29 1.26
N LEU A 76 -20.19 12.07 2.59
CA LEU A 76 -19.71 10.82 3.19
C LEU A 76 -20.70 9.66 3.09
N HIS A 77 -22.00 9.94 2.93
CA HIS A 77 -23.05 8.91 2.85
C HIS A 77 -23.67 8.73 1.46
N ASP A 78 -23.57 9.72 0.59
CA ASP A 78 -24.13 9.70 -0.75
C ASP A 78 -23.16 8.99 -1.68
N SER A 79 -23.49 7.73 -1.92
CA SER A 79 -22.68 6.73 -2.62
C SER A 79 -22.26 7.13 -4.05
N GLN A 80 -22.85 8.18 -4.60
CA GLN A 80 -22.60 8.64 -5.96
C GLN A 80 -21.40 9.60 -6.10
N THR A 81 -20.89 10.20 -5.03
CA THR A 81 -19.81 11.21 -5.13
C THR A 81 -18.52 10.90 -4.38
N SER A 82 -18.52 9.99 -3.41
CA SER A 82 -17.27 9.62 -2.69
C SER A 82 -17.19 8.13 -2.32
N PHE A 83 -17.38 7.25 -3.29
CA PHE A 83 -17.15 5.83 -3.03
C PHE A 83 -15.66 5.56 -2.86
N CYS A 84 -15.22 5.41 -1.62
CA CYS A 84 -13.86 4.99 -1.35
C CYS A 84 -13.66 3.57 -1.89
N PHE A 85 -12.50 3.30 -2.48
CA PHE A 85 -12.19 1.97 -2.98
C PHE A 85 -12.37 0.89 -1.91
N SER A 86 -12.03 1.23 -0.66
CA SER A 86 -12.23 0.33 0.47
C SER A 86 -13.69 0.00 0.82
N ASP A 87 -14.68 0.67 0.21
CA ASP A 87 -16.09 0.34 0.32
C ASP A 87 -16.55 -0.64 -0.79
N SER A 88 -15.80 -0.77 -1.91
CA SER A 88 -16.06 -1.77 -2.97
C SER A 88 -15.47 -3.13 -2.68
N ILE A 89 -14.38 -3.17 -1.93
CA ILE A 89 -13.84 -4.43 -1.46
C ILE A 89 -14.90 -4.98 -0.48
N PRO A 90 -15.33 -6.26 -0.59
CA PRO A 90 -16.16 -6.91 0.42
C PRO A 90 -15.34 -7.08 1.72
N THR A 91 -15.08 -5.94 2.33
CA THR A 91 -14.67 -5.74 3.69
C THR A 91 -15.93 -5.19 4.29
N SER A 92 -16.79 -6.06 4.79
CA SER A 92 -17.90 -5.56 5.57
C SER A 92 -17.33 -4.69 6.67
N SER A 93 -18.04 -3.62 6.97
CA SER A 93 -17.80 -2.77 8.13
C SER A 93 -17.88 -3.53 9.47
N ASN A 94 -18.03 -4.86 9.46
CA ASN A 94 -18.10 -5.69 10.64
C ASN A 94 -16.72 -6.27 10.98
N MET A 95 -16.24 -5.96 12.19
CA MET A 95 -15.00 -6.53 12.74
C MET A 95 -15.01 -8.07 12.71
N GLU A 96 -16.19 -8.69 12.85
CA GLU A 96 -16.34 -10.16 12.89
C GLU A 96 -15.97 -10.82 11.56
N GLU A 97 -16.38 -10.28 10.42
CA GLU A 97 -16.03 -10.86 9.12
C GLU A 97 -14.57 -10.61 8.75
N THR A 98 -14.01 -9.48 9.21
CA THR A 98 -12.58 -9.19 9.05
C THR A 98 -11.72 -10.21 9.82
N GLN A 99 -12.20 -10.66 10.98
CA GLN A 99 -11.53 -11.72 11.74
C GLN A 99 -11.52 -13.07 11.02
N GLN A 100 -12.52 -13.37 10.19
CA GLN A 100 -12.63 -14.63 9.45
C GLN A 100 -11.75 -14.70 8.19
N LYS A 101 -11.31 -13.56 7.66
CA LYS A 101 -10.42 -13.52 6.48
C LYS A 101 -9.05 -14.12 6.81
N SER A 102 -8.52 -14.91 5.87
CA SER A 102 -7.16 -15.43 5.93
C SER A 102 -6.13 -14.31 5.88
N ASN A 103 -4.91 -14.61 6.34
CA ASN A 103 -3.80 -13.65 6.29
C ASN A 103 -3.53 -13.16 4.86
N LEU A 104 -3.59 -14.06 3.88
CA LEU A 104 -3.36 -13.72 2.47
C LEU A 104 -4.49 -12.89 1.87
N GLU A 105 -5.75 -13.13 2.26
CA GLU A 105 -6.85 -12.25 1.84
C GLU A 105 -6.69 -10.84 2.39
N LEU A 106 -6.28 -10.68 3.65
CA LEU A 106 -6.02 -9.37 4.25
C LEU A 106 -4.88 -8.65 3.53
N LEU A 107 -3.78 -9.34 3.25
CA LEU A 107 -2.64 -8.76 2.51
C LEU A 107 -3.02 -8.42 1.06
N HIS A 108 -3.80 -9.27 0.38
CA HIS A 108 -4.28 -9.01 -0.97
C HIS A 108 -5.17 -7.76 -1.02
N ILE A 109 -6.08 -7.63 -0.07
CA ILE A 109 -6.92 -6.43 0.06
C ILE A 109 -6.05 -5.18 0.29
N SER A 110 -5.03 -5.27 1.15
CA SER A 110 -4.10 -4.16 1.36
C SER A 110 -3.33 -3.78 0.09
N LEU A 111 -2.89 -4.76 -0.68
CA LEU A 111 -2.21 -4.54 -1.96
C LEU A 111 -3.11 -3.78 -2.94
N LEU A 112 -4.37 -4.23 -3.09
CA LEU A 112 -5.36 -3.56 -3.94
C LEU A 112 -5.60 -2.10 -3.52
N LEU A 113 -5.64 -1.83 -2.21
CA LEU A 113 -5.78 -0.48 -1.68
C LEU A 113 -4.59 0.40 -2.08
N ILE A 114 -3.35 -0.09 -1.92
CA ILE A 114 -2.13 0.67 -2.27
C ILE A 114 -2.07 0.92 -3.78
N GLU A 115 -2.30 -0.11 -4.59
CA GLU A 115 -2.30 -0.01 -6.06
C GLU A 115 -3.29 1.04 -6.56
N SER A 116 -4.47 1.14 -5.94
CA SER A 116 -5.47 2.16 -6.27
C SER A 116 -5.04 3.60 -5.95
N ARG A 117 -4.03 3.77 -5.08
CA ARG A 117 -3.56 5.06 -4.56
C ARG A 117 -2.24 5.54 -5.14
N LEU A 118 -1.40 4.65 -5.68
CA LEU A 118 -0.11 5.00 -6.30
C LEU A 118 -0.23 6.13 -7.34
N GLU A 119 -1.17 5.98 -8.28
CA GLU A 119 -1.39 6.98 -9.33
C GLU A 119 -1.95 8.30 -8.78
N PRO A 120 -3.02 8.31 -7.96
CA PRO A 120 -3.46 9.53 -7.28
C PRO A 120 -2.36 10.24 -6.47
N VAL A 121 -1.54 9.50 -5.73
CA VAL A 121 -0.47 10.08 -4.88
C VAL A 121 0.54 10.87 -5.68
N ARG A 122 0.86 10.45 -6.91
CA ARG A 122 1.76 11.20 -7.80
C ARG A 122 1.24 12.60 -8.15
N PHE A 123 -0.07 12.82 -8.10
CA PHE A 123 -0.69 14.11 -8.39
C PHE A 123 -1.04 14.92 -7.13
N LEU A 124 -0.82 14.39 -5.93
CA LEU A 124 -1.18 15.08 -4.68
C LEU A 124 -0.53 16.45 -4.62
N ARG A 125 0.81 16.50 -4.60
CA ARG A 125 1.51 17.75 -4.34
C ARG A 125 1.43 18.73 -5.51
N SER A 126 1.42 18.25 -6.76
CA SER A 126 1.19 19.11 -7.93
C SER A 126 -0.20 19.77 -7.96
N THR A 127 -1.16 19.25 -7.20
CA THR A 127 -2.49 19.85 -7.02
C THR A 127 -2.50 20.93 -5.93
N PHE A 128 -1.52 20.96 -5.03
CA PHE A 128 -1.57 21.77 -3.78
C PHE A 128 -0.39 22.75 -3.59
N THR A 129 0.60 22.79 -4.48
CA THR A 129 1.74 23.71 -4.37
C THR A 129 1.37 25.18 -4.63
N ASN A 130 0.88 25.84 -3.58
CA ASN A 130 1.05 27.27 -3.37
C ASN A 130 2.06 27.60 -2.24
N ASN A 131 2.67 26.62 -1.58
CA ASN A 131 3.63 26.87 -0.49
C ASN A 131 4.99 26.19 -0.71
N LEU A 132 5.97 27.05 -0.96
CA LEU A 132 7.39 26.85 -1.19
C LEU A 132 8.15 26.46 0.11
N VAL A 133 7.77 25.40 0.85
CA VAL A 133 8.48 25.07 2.12
C VAL A 133 8.57 23.55 2.45
N TYR A 134 8.60 22.65 1.48
CA TYR A 134 9.00 21.27 1.79
C TYR A 134 9.82 20.64 0.66
N ASP A 135 11.12 20.47 0.92
CA ASP A 135 12.17 19.94 0.04
C ASP A 135 12.18 18.39 0.02
N THR A 136 11.01 17.76 0.15
CA THR A 136 10.85 16.34 -0.18
C THR A 136 10.29 16.27 -1.59
N SER A 137 10.85 15.40 -2.43
CA SER A 137 10.43 15.30 -3.82
C SER A 137 9.06 14.60 -3.90
N ASP A 138 8.23 14.88 -4.90
CA ASP A 138 7.04 14.05 -5.23
C ASP A 138 7.41 12.56 -5.39
N SER A 139 8.69 12.29 -5.65
CA SER A 139 9.28 10.96 -5.61
C SER A 139 9.09 10.28 -4.25
N ASP A 140 9.23 10.99 -3.13
CA ASP A 140 9.33 10.38 -1.79
C ASP A 140 8.01 9.73 -1.37
N ASP A 141 6.88 10.39 -1.66
CA ASP A 141 5.54 9.88 -1.33
C ASP A 141 5.16 8.67 -2.21
N TYR A 142 5.48 8.76 -3.50
CA TYR A 142 5.27 7.64 -4.43
C TYR A 142 6.16 6.44 -4.06
N HIS A 143 7.43 6.68 -3.73
CA HIS A 143 8.34 5.63 -3.28
C HIS A 143 7.89 5.01 -1.97
N LEU A 144 7.36 5.79 -1.03
CA LEU A 144 6.81 5.25 0.22
C LEU A 144 5.70 4.23 -0.03
N LEU A 145 4.74 4.54 -0.91
CA LEU A 145 3.68 3.60 -1.26
C LEU A 145 4.22 2.41 -2.06
N LYS A 146 5.23 2.63 -2.90
CA LYS A 146 5.86 1.57 -3.70
C LYS A 146 6.63 0.59 -2.83
N ASP A 147 7.40 1.07 -1.87
CA ASP A 147 8.12 0.26 -0.90
C ASP A 147 7.13 -0.58 -0.08
N LEU A 148 5.99 0.02 0.32
CA LEU A 148 4.94 -0.69 1.03
C LEU A 148 4.29 -1.78 0.16
N GLU A 149 4.01 -1.50 -1.11
CA GLU A 149 3.52 -2.49 -2.08
C GLU A 149 4.47 -3.69 -2.17
N GLU A 150 5.77 -3.43 -2.34
CA GLU A 150 6.81 -4.46 -2.42
C GLU A 150 6.95 -5.25 -1.10
N GLY A 151 6.85 -4.58 0.04
CA GLY A 151 6.85 -5.20 1.36
C GLY A 151 5.67 -6.16 1.57
N ILE A 152 4.46 -5.78 1.11
CA ILE A 152 3.27 -6.63 1.17
C ILE A 152 3.40 -7.83 0.22
N GLN A 153 3.88 -7.62 -1.01
CA GLN A 153 4.13 -8.71 -1.96
C GLN A 153 5.13 -9.72 -1.40
N MET A 154 6.18 -9.25 -0.73
CA MET A 154 7.16 -10.13 -0.07
C MET A 154 6.54 -10.91 1.09
N LEU A 155 5.67 -10.29 1.90
CA LEU A 155 4.94 -10.96 2.96
C LEU A 155 3.99 -12.04 2.42
N MET A 156 3.27 -11.74 1.33
CA MET A 156 2.39 -12.71 0.67
C MET A 156 3.19 -13.94 0.22
N GLY A 157 4.29 -13.75 -0.50
CA GLY A 157 5.15 -14.86 -0.95
C GLY A 157 5.79 -15.67 0.19
N ARG A 158 5.90 -15.11 1.40
CA ARG A 158 6.42 -15.80 2.60
C ARG A 158 5.34 -16.52 3.41
N LEU A 159 4.07 -16.19 3.20
CA LEU A 159 2.91 -16.77 3.88
C LEU A 159 2.08 -17.70 2.99
N GLU A 160 2.44 -17.85 1.71
CA GLU A 160 1.81 -18.77 0.76
C GLU A 160 2.03 -20.24 1.14
N ASP A 161 1.15 -20.79 1.97
CA ASP A 161 1.08 -22.23 2.30
C ASP A 161 0.16 -23.01 1.33
N GLY A 162 0.12 -22.62 0.06
CA GLY A 162 -0.68 -23.29 -0.98
C GLY A 162 -2.15 -22.85 -1.06
N SER A 163 -2.54 -21.73 -0.42
CA SER A 163 -3.85 -21.14 -0.67
C SER A 163 -3.86 -20.46 -2.04
N HIS A 164 -4.73 -20.92 -2.94
CA HIS A 164 -4.96 -20.24 -4.22
C HIS A 164 -5.59 -18.87 -3.96
N LEU A 165 -4.83 -17.79 -4.18
CA LEU A 165 -5.43 -16.47 -4.35
C LEU A 165 -6.40 -16.55 -5.52
N THR A 166 -7.69 -16.36 -5.24
CA THR A 166 -8.67 -16.12 -6.29
C THR A 166 -8.34 -14.75 -6.88
N GLY A 167 -7.74 -14.76 -8.07
CA GLY A 167 -7.21 -13.59 -8.76
C GLY A 167 -8.29 -12.55 -9.04
N GLN A 168 -8.60 -11.72 -8.06
CA GLN A 168 -9.20 -10.42 -8.31
C GLN A 168 -8.08 -9.49 -8.75
N THR A 169 -7.81 -9.48 -10.06
CA THR A 169 -7.10 -8.37 -10.68
C THR A 169 -8.08 -7.22 -10.77
N LEU A 170 -7.94 -6.24 -9.88
CA LEU A 170 -8.86 -5.12 -9.82
C LEU A 170 -8.43 -4.06 -10.84
N LYS A 171 -8.81 -4.28 -12.11
CA LYS A 171 -8.54 -3.33 -13.19
C LYS A 171 -9.52 -2.16 -13.09
N GLN A 172 -9.28 -1.25 -12.14
CA GLN A 172 -10.12 -0.08 -11.96
C GLN A 172 -9.44 1.21 -12.43
N THR A 173 -10.25 2.05 -13.06
CA THR A 173 -9.89 3.41 -13.42
C THR A 173 -9.77 4.21 -12.13
N TYR A 174 -8.55 4.58 -11.78
CA TYR A 174 -8.32 5.49 -10.67
C TYR A 174 -8.96 6.85 -10.97
N SER A 175 -9.60 7.45 -9.96
CA SER A 175 -10.08 8.82 -10.07
C SER A 175 -8.90 9.77 -9.83
N LYS A 176 -8.62 10.62 -10.82
CA LYS A 176 -7.53 11.59 -10.76
C LYS A 176 -7.93 12.81 -9.94
N PHE A 177 -6.98 13.37 -9.19
CA PHE A 177 -7.09 14.71 -8.64
C PHE A 177 -7.39 15.73 -9.76
N ASP A 178 -8.19 16.74 -9.42
CA ASP A 178 -8.54 17.83 -10.31
C ASP A 178 -7.75 19.09 -9.89
N THR A 179 -6.93 19.62 -10.79
CA THR A 179 -6.07 20.77 -10.49
C THR A 179 -6.81 22.11 -10.57
N ASN A 180 -8.08 22.13 -11.01
CA ASN A 180 -8.87 23.35 -11.10
C ASN A 180 -9.37 23.78 -9.73
N SER A 181 -8.48 24.43 -8.99
CA SER A 181 -8.72 24.82 -7.61
C SER A 181 -9.72 25.98 -7.42
N HIS A 182 -10.12 26.63 -8.51
CA HIS A 182 -11.17 27.64 -8.53
C HIS A 182 -12.58 27.04 -8.73
N ASN A 183 -12.68 25.76 -9.09
CA ASN A 183 -13.96 25.07 -9.27
C ASN A 183 -14.37 24.35 -7.98
N HIS A 184 -15.56 24.66 -7.48
CA HIS A 184 -16.11 24.02 -6.27
C HIS A 184 -16.26 22.50 -6.42
N ASP A 185 -16.67 22.02 -7.59
CA ASP A 185 -16.82 20.58 -7.85
C ASP A 185 -15.47 19.86 -7.82
N ALA A 186 -14.41 20.52 -8.31
CA ALA A 186 -13.04 20.01 -8.26
C ALA A 186 -12.53 19.92 -6.81
N LEU A 187 -12.79 20.94 -5.99
CA LEU A 187 -12.45 20.94 -4.56
C LEU A 187 -13.17 19.82 -3.81
N LEU A 188 -14.48 19.63 -4.05
CA LEU A 188 -15.25 18.54 -3.45
C LEU A 188 -14.76 17.17 -3.90
N LYS A 189 -14.44 17.00 -5.18
CA LYS A 189 -13.85 15.76 -5.70
C LYS A 189 -12.52 15.45 -5.01
N ASN A 190 -11.62 16.43 -4.92
CA ASN A 190 -10.33 16.26 -4.25
C ASN A 190 -10.49 15.96 -2.76
N TYR A 191 -11.43 16.63 -2.09
CA TYR A 191 -11.80 16.35 -0.70
C TYR A 191 -12.15 14.87 -0.50
N GLY A 192 -12.96 14.28 -1.38
CA GLY A 192 -13.30 12.85 -1.31
C GLY A 192 -12.13 11.94 -1.60
N LEU A 193 -11.29 12.26 -2.59
CA LEU A 193 -10.11 11.46 -2.89
C LEU A 193 -9.16 11.40 -1.69
N LEU A 194 -8.93 12.52 -1.02
CA LEU A 194 -8.10 12.60 0.19
C LEU A 194 -8.75 11.91 1.38
N HIS A 195 -10.06 12.08 1.57
CA HIS A 195 -10.81 11.37 2.61
C HIS A 195 -10.64 9.85 2.46
N CYS A 196 -10.78 9.36 1.23
CA CYS A 196 -10.64 7.95 0.93
C CYS A 196 -9.18 7.48 1.02
N PHE A 197 -8.21 8.29 0.63
CA PHE A 197 -6.79 7.94 0.81
C PHE A 197 -6.47 7.70 2.29
N ARG A 198 -6.92 8.60 3.18
CA ARG A 198 -6.78 8.45 4.63
C ARG A 198 -7.43 7.16 5.15
N LYS A 199 -8.68 6.89 4.75
CA LYS A 199 -9.43 5.69 5.15
C LYS A 199 -8.78 4.39 4.64
N ASP A 200 -8.24 4.42 3.43
CA ASP A 200 -7.60 3.24 2.83
C ASP A 200 -6.27 2.93 3.51
N MET A 201 -5.45 3.94 3.85
CA MET A 201 -4.19 3.72 4.56
C MET A 201 -4.40 3.27 6.01
N ASP A 202 -5.44 3.76 6.70
CA ASP A 202 -5.86 3.25 8.02
C ASP A 202 -6.21 1.75 7.96
N LYS A 203 -6.95 1.33 6.93
CA LYS A 203 -7.27 -0.08 6.69
C LYS A 203 -6.02 -0.91 6.41
N VAL A 204 -5.10 -0.42 5.56
CA VAL A 204 -3.83 -1.11 5.26
C VAL A 204 -3.00 -1.32 6.53
N GLU A 205 -2.82 -0.28 7.35
CA GLU A 205 -2.10 -0.39 8.64
C GLU A 205 -2.78 -1.39 9.58
N THR A 206 -4.12 -1.33 9.67
CA THR A 206 -4.92 -2.23 10.52
C THR A 206 -4.81 -3.69 10.08
N PHE A 207 -4.91 -3.96 8.77
CA PHE A 207 -4.79 -5.31 8.22
C PHE A 207 -3.40 -5.88 8.40
N LEU A 208 -2.35 -5.09 8.13
CA LEU A 208 -0.98 -5.52 8.38
C LEU A 208 -0.73 -5.83 9.86
N ARG A 209 -1.26 -5.01 10.77
CA ARG A 209 -1.19 -5.28 12.22
C ARG A 209 -1.86 -6.60 12.58
N MET A 210 -3.08 -6.85 12.07
CA MET A 210 -3.78 -8.12 12.31
C MET A 210 -3.00 -9.32 11.81
N VAL A 211 -2.44 -9.25 10.60
CA VAL A 211 -1.65 -10.35 10.03
C VAL A 211 -0.36 -10.56 10.83
N GLN A 212 0.32 -9.48 11.24
CA GLN A 212 1.50 -9.56 12.09
C GLN A 212 1.20 -10.28 13.41
N CYS A 213 0.13 -9.87 14.11
CA CYS A 213 -0.29 -10.50 15.37
C CYS A 213 -0.56 -12.01 15.22
N ARG A 214 -1.08 -12.44 14.07
CA ARG A 214 -1.39 -13.85 13.78
C ARG A 214 -0.17 -14.66 13.37
N SER A 215 0.84 -14.04 12.78
CA SER A 215 1.94 -14.73 12.09
C SER A 215 3.27 -14.69 12.85
N VAL A 216 3.43 -13.76 13.80
CA VAL A 216 4.67 -13.57 14.55
C VAL A 216 4.41 -13.66 16.04
N GLU A 217 4.99 -14.67 16.69
CA GLU A 217 4.87 -14.88 18.14
C GLU A 217 5.45 -13.69 18.92
N GLY A 218 4.71 -13.24 19.95
CA GLY A 218 5.08 -12.09 20.78
C GLY A 218 5.00 -10.72 20.10
N SER A 219 4.47 -10.62 18.88
CA SER A 219 4.36 -9.34 18.16
C SER A 219 3.23 -8.44 18.66
N CYS A 220 2.17 -9.03 19.19
CA CYS A 220 1.03 -8.36 19.80
C CYS A 220 0.82 -8.98 21.17
N GLY A 221 0.73 -8.17 22.23
CA GLY A 221 0.77 -8.61 23.62
C GLY A 221 -0.41 -9.48 24.07
N PHE A 222 -0.39 -10.75 23.65
CA PHE A 222 -1.27 -11.82 24.08
C PHE A 222 -0.47 -12.93 24.76
#